data_AF-A0A8H4SK67-F1
#
_entry.id   AF-A0A8H4SK67-F1
#
_cell.length_a   1.000
_cell.length_b   1.000
_cell.length_c   1.000
_cell.angle_alpha   90.00
_cell.angle_beta   90.00
_cell.angle_gamma   90.00
#
_symmetry.space_group_name_H-M   'P 1'
#
loop_
_entity.id
_entity.type
_entity.pdbx_description
1 polymer ?
#
loop_
_entity_poly.entity_id
_entity_poly.type
_entity_poly.pdbx_seq_one_letter_code
_entity_poly.pdbx_strand_id
1 'polypeptide(L)'
;MEAACFQTKAILDAMAMDSGKGLTELAVDGGMSNSDVCMQTQADIIQIPVERPSMHETTALGAAIAAGFAINIWKDFSELKHMNRANRASFTPTMSVKASGRMYKKWSKAVEMSRGWMADEDREEHNDDE
;
A
#
# COMPACT_ATOMS: atom_id res chain seq x y z
N MET A 1 12.59 -0.41 4.06
CA MET A 1 11.37 0.38 4.34
C MET A 1 10.96 1.20 3.12
N GLU A 2 11.80 2.08 2.59
CA GLU A 2 11.49 2.92 1.41
C GLU A 2 11.11 2.11 0.15
N ALA A 3 11.75 0.95 -0.08
CA ALA A 3 11.42 0.07 -1.22
C ALA A 3 9.93 -0.30 -1.26
N ALA A 4 9.35 -0.65 -0.10
CA ALA A 4 7.92 -0.96 0.00
C ALA A 4 7.06 0.27 -0.32
N CYS A 5 7.47 1.46 0.11
CA CYS A 5 6.73 2.69 -0.19
C CYS A 5 6.71 3.01 -1.69
N PHE A 6 7.83 2.80 -2.38
CA PHE A 6 7.90 2.96 -3.83
C PHE A 6 7.12 1.87 -4.59
N GLN A 7 7.13 0.62 -4.11
CA GLN A 7 6.31 -0.45 -4.65
C GLN A 7 4.82 -0.13 -4.52
N THR A 8 4.37 0.33 -3.34
CA THR A 8 2.99 0.82 -3.13
C THR A 8 2.65 1.91 -4.13
N LYS A 9 3.52 2.91 -4.32
CA LYS A 9 3.29 3.96 -5.33
C LYS A 9 3.09 3.39 -6.73
N ALA A 10 3.94 2.46 -7.16
CA ALA A 10 3.81 1.83 -8.48
C ALA A 10 2.47 1.12 -8.67
N ILE A 11 1.97 0.45 -7.62
CA ILE A 11 0.65 -0.21 -7.63
C ILE A 11 -0.46 0.84 -7.70
N LEU A 12 -0.39 1.92 -6.91
CA LEU A 12 -1.38 3.00 -6.94
C LEU A 12 -1.43 3.71 -8.29
N ASP A 13 -0.27 3.97 -8.89
CA ASP A 13 -0.17 4.56 -10.23
C ASP A 13 -0.81 3.63 -11.28
N ALA A 14 -0.59 2.31 -11.18
CA ALA A 14 -1.25 1.31 -12.03
C ALA A 14 -2.77 1.26 -11.84
N MET A 15 -3.25 1.22 -10.60
CA MET A 15 -4.68 1.27 -10.28
C MET A 15 -5.36 2.53 -10.82
N ALA A 16 -4.67 3.67 -10.79
CA ALA A 16 -5.20 4.92 -11.34
C ALA A 16 -5.30 4.88 -12.87
N MET A 17 -4.34 4.25 -13.55
CA MET A 17 -4.40 4.03 -15.00
C MET A 17 -5.55 3.11 -15.39
N ASP A 18 -5.76 2.01 -14.66
CA ASP A 18 -6.80 1.01 -14.97
C ASP A 18 -8.22 1.52 -14.66
N SER A 19 -8.38 2.23 -13.55
CA SER A 19 -9.70 2.74 -13.11
C SER A 19 -10.07 4.10 -13.68
N GLY A 20 -9.10 4.83 -14.25
CA GLY A 20 -9.26 6.23 -14.67
C GLY A 20 -9.44 7.22 -13.50
N LYS A 21 -9.22 6.79 -12.26
CA LYS A 21 -9.42 7.60 -11.03
C LYS A 21 -8.21 7.51 -10.12
N GLY A 22 -7.66 8.66 -9.75
CA GLY A 22 -6.62 8.73 -8.71
C GLY A 22 -7.22 8.63 -7.31
N LEU A 23 -6.51 7.96 -6.39
CA LEU A 23 -6.85 8.01 -4.97
C LEU A 23 -6.56 9.41 -4.42
N THR A 24 -7.41 9.87 -3.50
CA THR A 24 -7.23 11.15 -2.79
C THR A 24 -6.62 10.98 -1.41
N GLU A 25 -6.68 9.77 -0.85
CA GLU A 25 -6.09 9.37 0.43
C GLU A 25 -5.81 7.86 0.40
N LEU A 26 -4.87 7.39 1.23
CA LEU A 26 -4.55 5.98 1.39
C LEU A 26 -4.82 5.55 2.84
N ALA A 27 -5.85 4.73 3.05
CA ALA A 27 -6.05 4.04 4.32
C ALA A 27 -5.08 2.85 4.44
N VAL A 28 -4.45 2.70 5.60
CA VAL A 28 -3.40 1.68 5.83
C VAL A 28 -3.66 0.88 7.11
N ASP A 29 -3.17 -0.35 7.15
CA ASP A 29 -3.22 -1.24 8.30
C ASP A 29 -2.04 -2.22 8.32
N GLY A 30 -2.05 -3.16 9.27
CA GLY A 30 -1.03 -4.20 9.41
C GLY A 30 0.26 -3.71 10.09
N GLY A 31 1.17 -4.65 10.37
CA GLY A 31 2.31 -4.41 11.25
C GLY A 31 3.28 -3.31 10.76
N MET A 32 3.46 -3.14 9.45
CA MET A 32 4.32 -2.09 8.89
C MET A 32 3.74 -0.69 9.12
N SER A 33 2.41 -0.58 9.21
CA SER A 33 1.74 0.70 9.44
C SER A 33 2.08 1.29 10.82
N ASN A 34 2.54 0.48 11.79
CA ASN A 34 2.91 0.94 13.14
C ASN A 34 4.08 1.94 13.16
N SER A 35 4.88 2.02 12.08
CA SER A 35 6.01 2.96 12.00
C SER A 35 5.57 4.31 11.44
N ASP A 36 5.59 5.36 12.29
CA ASP A 36 5.27 6.74 11.88
C ASP A 36 6.21 7.25 10.79
N VAL A 37 7.50 6.89 10.87
CA VAL A 37 8.49 7.23 9.83
C VAL A 37 8.12 6.56 8.50
N CYS A 38 7.67 5.30 8.53
CA CYS A 38 7.19 4.62 7.34
C CYS A 38 5.96 5.30 6.75
N MET A 39 4.98 5.68 7.58
CA MET A 39 3.74 6.33 7.12
C MET A 39 4.00 7.71 6.55
N GLN A 40 4.87 8.50 7.19
CA GLN A 40 5.29 9.80 6.68
C GLN A 40 6.03 9.65 5.34
N THR A 41 6.96 8.69 5.26
CA THR A 41 7.70 8.39 4.03
C THR A 41 6.76 7.93 2.92
N GLN A 42 5.76 7.10 3.26
CA GLN A 42 4.75 6.64 2.31
C GLN A 42 3.96 7.83 1.76
N ALA A 43 3.44 8.71 2.62
CA ALA A 43 2.71 9.94 2.24
C ALA A 43 3.57 10.86 1.36
N ASP A 44 4.84 11.07 1.73
CA ASP A 44 5.80 11.85 0.96
C ASP A 44 6.06 11.25 -0.43
N ILE A 45 6.09 9.92 -0.56
CA ILE A 45 6.30 9.27 -1.86
C ILE A 45 5.04 9.35 -2.73
N ILE A 46 3.86 9.02 -2.18
CA ILE A 46 2.61 8.95 -2.97
C ILE A 46 1.94 10.30 -3.19
N GLN A 47 2.35 11.33 -2.43
CA GLN A 47 1.84 12.70 -2.54
C GLN A 47 0.33 12.85 -2.26
N ILE A 48 -0.23 11.92 -1.48
CA ILE A 48 -1.59 11.98 -0.92
C ILE A 48 -1.54 11.63 0.58
N PRO A 49 -2.52 12.06 1.39
CA PRO A 49 -2.58 11.72 2.81
C PRO A 49 -2.63 10.20 3.05
N VAL A 50 -1.98 9.76 4.12
CA VAL A 50 -2.05 8.39 4.63
C VAL A 50 -2.80 8.40 5.96
N GLU A 51 -3.85 7.58 6.04
CA GLU A 51 -4.75 7.49 7.19
C GLU A 51 -4.57 6.15 7.91
N ARG A 52 -4.04 6.19 9.13
CA ARG A 52 -3.83 5.00 9.96
C ARG A 52 -4.84 4.96 11.11
N PRO A 53 -5.69 3.93 11.22
CA PRO A 53 -6.59 3.76 12.35
C PRO A 53 -5.83 3.43 13.64
N SER A 54 -6.44 3.73 14.79
CA SER A 54 -5.88 3.35 16.10
C SER A 54 -5.91 1.84 16.36
N MET A 55 -6.85 1.11 15.75
CA MET A 55 -6.87 -0.35 15.79
C MET A 55 -6.31 -0.88 14.47
N HIS A 56 -5.13 -1.50 14.57
CA HIS A 56 -4.28 -1.88 13.43
C HIS A 56 -4.61 -3.25 12.83
N GLU A 57 -5.34 -4.09 13.56
CA GLU A 57 -5.72 -5.45 13.14
C GLU A 57 -7.07 -5.47 12.41
N THR A 58 -7.17 -4.65 11.35
CA THR A 58 -8.36 -4.54 10.50
C THR A 58 -8.74 -5.87 9.85
N THR A 59 -7.76 -6.75 9.58
CA THR A 59 -7.98 -8.11 9.08
C THR A 59 -8.84 -8.93 10.05
N ALA A 60 -8.47 -8.96 11.33
CA ALA A 60 -9.24 -9.67 12.36
C ALA A 60 -10.62 -9.02 12.55
N LEU A 61 -10.69 -7.69 12.51
CA LEU A 61 -11.95 -6.97 12.57
C LEU A 61 -12.87 -7.34 11.39
N GLY A 62 -12.34 -7.42 10.16
CA GLY A 62 -13.11 -7.81 8.98
C GLY A 62 -13.74 -9.19 9.11
N ALA A 63 -12.98 -10.17 9.63
CA ALA A 63 -13.49 -11.51 9.92
C ALA A 63 -14.60 -11.48 10.99
N ALA A 64 -14.41 -10.70 12.05
CA ALA A 64 -15.41 -10.53 13.11
C ALA A 64 -16.70 -9.88 12.58
N ILE A 65 -16.59 -8.87 11.72
CA ILE A 65 -17.74 -8.22 11.05
C ILE A 65 -18.52 -9.25 10.22
N ALA A 66 -17.83 -10.00 9.36
CA ALA A 66 -18.47 -11.00 8.51
C ALA A 66 -19.19 -12.07 9.32
N ALA A 67 -18.55 -12.60 10.37
CA ALA A 67 -19.17 -13.55 11.28
C ALA A 67 -20.37 -12.93 12.03
N GLY A 68 -20.24 -11.70 12.51
CA GLY A 68 -21.30 -11.01 13.23
C GLY A 68 -22.55 -10.76 12.40
N PHE A 69 -22.42 -10.46 11.09
CA PHE A 69 -23.57 -10.42 10.19
C PHE A 69 -24.23 -11.79 10.03
N ALA A 70 -23.44 -12.87 9.90
CA ALA A 70 -23.97 -14.22 9.72
C ALA A 70 -24.81 -14.71 10.93
N ILE A 71 -24.50 -14.24 12.14
CA ILE A 71 -25.24 -14.58 13.37
C ILE A 71 -26.14 -13.45 13.88
N ASN A 72 -26.40 -12.42 13.06
CA ASN A 72 -27.27 -11.28 13.36
C ASN A 72 -26.87 -10.46 14.60
N ILE A 73 -25.57 -10.36 14.91
CA ILE A 73 -25.06 -9.38 15.88
C ILE A 73 -25.31 -7.96 15.37
N TRP A 74 -25.06 -7.72 14.08
CA TRP A 74 -25.36 -6.47 13.39
C TRP A 74 -26.38 -6.72 12.29
N LYS A 75 -27.33 -5.79 12.10
CA LYS A 75 -28.40 -5.94 11.09
C LYS A 75 -28.05 -5.30 9.77
N ASP A 76 -27.31 -4.19 9.80
CA ASP A 76 -26.83 -3.51 8.61
C ASP A 76 -25.52 -2.72 8.87
N PHE A 77 -24.91 -2.20 7.81
CA PHE A 77 -23.65 -1.46 7.90
C PHE A 77 -23.75 -0.11 8.62
N SER A 78 -24.95 0.42 8.85
CA SER A 78 -25.12 1.68 9.58
C SER A 78 -24.70 1.55 11.05
N GLU A 79 -24.88 0.37 11.63
CA GLU A 79 -24.43 0.05 13.00
C GLU A 79 -22.89 0.08 13.13
N LEU A 80 -22.17 -0.06 12.02
CA LEU A 80 -20.72 -0.06 11.95
C LEU A 80 -20.12 1.30 11.58
N LYS A 81 -20.95 2.32 11.32
CA LYS A 81 -20.52 3.60 10.74
C LYS A 81 -19.44 4.33 11.54
N HIS A 82 -19.42 4.18 12.86
CA HIS A 82 -18.45 4.83 13.75
C HIS A 82 -17.30 3.90 14.16
N MET A 83 -17.35 2.64 13.74
CA MET A 83 -16.35 1.65 14.09
C MET A 83 -15.01 1.98 13.44
N ASN A 84 -13.94 1.88 14.22
CA ASN A 84 -12.56 2.13 13.79
C ASN A 84 -12.33 3.53 13.17
N ARG A 85 -13.08 4.55 13.62
CA ARG A 85 -12.93 5.95 13.19
C ARG A 85 -12.26 6.86 14.22
N ALA A 86 -12.24 6.47 15.50
CA ALA A 86 -11.62 7.27 16.55
C ALA A 86 -10.08 7.21 16.48
N ASN A 87 -9.42 8.31 16.86
CA ASN A 87 -7.97 8.42 17.04
C ASN A 87 -7.14 8.01 15.81
N ARG A 88 -7.61 8.36 14.60
CA ARG A 88 -6.82 8.17 13.38
C ARG A 88 -5.61 9.09 13.39
N ALA A 89 -4.46 8.55 13.01
CA ALA A 89 -3.28 9.33 12.70
C ALA A 89 -3.28 9.63 11.19
N SER A 90 -3.18 10.92 10.85
CA SER A 90 -3.09 11.39 9.48
C SER A 90 -1.67 11.86 9.20
N PHE A 91 -1.09 11.36 8.12
CA PHE A 91 0.24 11.74 7.65
C PHE A 91 0.07 12.43 6.30
N THR A 92 0.37 13.73 6.26
CA THR A 92 0.27 14.52 5.03
C THR A 92 1.65 14.69 4.39
N PRO A 93 1.74 14.78 3.05
CA PRO A 93 3.02 14.96 2.38
C PRO A 93 3.71 16.25 2.85
N THR A 94 4.93 16.12 3.36
CA THR A 94 5.83 17.23 3.72
C THR A 94 6.92 17.41 2.67
N MET A 95 7.22 16.37 1.91
CA MET A 95 8.18 16.40 0.82
C MET A 95 7.58 17.03 -0.45
N SER A 96 8.33 17.91 -1.11
CA SER A 96 7.92 18.46 -2.39
C SER A 96 7.73 17.39 -3.48
N VAL A 97 6.73 17.57 -4.34
CA VAL A 97 6.47 16.74 -5.53
C VAL A 97 7.75 16.53 -6.36
N LYS A 98 8.54 17.58 -6.55
CA LYS A 98 9.79 17.52 -7.32
C LYS A 98 10.84 16.61 -6.66
N ALA A 99 10.93 16.60 -5.33
CA ALA A 99 11.84 15.72 -4.62
C ALA A 99 11.36 14.27 -4.68
N SER A 100 10.08 14.03 -4.40
CA SER A 100 9.45 12.71 -4.52
C SER A 100 9.66 12.11 -5.92
N GLY A 101 9.37 12.88 -6.98
CA GLY A 101 9.57 12.44 -8.36
C GLY A 101 11.03 12.08 -8.70
N ARG A 102 12.02 12.79 -8.13
CA ARG A 102 13.44 12.43 -8.32
C ARG A 102 13.77 11.09 -7.66
N MET A 103 13.25 10.83 -6.48
CA MET A 103 13.49 9.57 -5.78
C MET A 103 12.81 8.41 -6.51
N TYR A 104 11.55 8.60 -6.91
CA TYR A 104 10.80 7.59 -7.65
C TYR A 104 11.49 7.24 -8.97
N LYS A 105 11.98 8.25 -9.73
CA LYS A 105 12.76 8.01 -10.95
C LYS A 105 14.03 7.17 -10.71
N LYS A 106 14.74 7.41 -9.62
CA LYS A 106 15.92 6.61 -9.26
C LYS A 106 15.54 5.18 -8.88
N TRP A 107 14.46 5.01 -8.12
CA TRP A 107 13.93 3.69 -7.77
C TRP A 107 13.49 2.91 -9.01
N SER A 108 12.76 3.53 -9.95
CA SER A 108 12.35 2.87 -11.20
C SER A 108 13.57 2.40 -12.02
N LYS A 109 14.64 3.20 -12.05
CA LYS A 109 15.90 2.78 -12.69
C LYS A 109 16.52 1.57 -11.99
N ALA A 110 16.50 1.53 -10.66
CA ALA A 110 17.01 0.39 -9.89
C ALA A 110 16.18 -0.88 -10.13
N VAL A 111 14.85 -0.77 -10.20
CA VAL A 111 13.96 -1.89 -10.55
C VAL A 111 14.30 -2.42 -11.94
N GLU A 112 14.46 -1.54 -12.93
CA GLU A 112 14.82 -1.97 -14.29
C GLU A 112 16.14 -2.73 -14.31
N MET A 113 17.14 -2.25 -13.57
CA MET A 113 18.45 -2.91 -13.46
C MET A 113 18.39 -4.29 -12.76
N SER A 114 17.38 -4.55 -11.95
CA SER A 114 17.19 -5.85 -11.30
C SER A 114 16.42 -6.88 -12.15
N ARG A 115 15.88 -6.48 -13.31
CA ARG A 115 15.13 -7.39 -14.19
C ARG A 115 16.09 -8.29 -14.97
N GLY A 116 15.62 -9.51 -15.28
CA GLY A 116 16.36 -10.45 -16.13
C GLY A 116 17.55 -11.12 -15.45
N TRP A 117 17.67 -11.05 -14.13
CA TRP A 117 18.79 -11.64 -13.39
C TRP A 117 18.94 -13.16 -13.61
N MET A 118 17.82 -13.88 -13.77
CA MET A 118 17.79 -15.34 -14.02
C MET A 118 17.74 -15.71 -15.51
N ALA A 119 17.68 -14.73 -16.42
CA ALA A 119 17.35 -14.98 -17.82
C ALA A 119 18.42 -15.78 -18.60
N ASP A 120 19.62 -15.90 -18.04
CA ASP A 120 20.71 -16.71 -18.60
C ASP A 120 20.71 -18.15 -18.04
N GLU A 121 20.23 -18.38 -16.81
CA GLU A 121 20.13 -19.73 -16.20
C GLU A 121 19.01 -20.56 -16.87
N ASP A 122 17.87 -19.93 -17.21
CA ASP A 122 16.76 -20.59 -17.91
C ASP A 122 17.09 -20.99 -19.36
N ARG A 123 18.16 -20.43 -19.96
CA ARG A 123 18.60 -20.78 -21.34
C ARG A 123 19.56 -21.97 -21.37
N GLU A 124 20.29 -22.21 -20.29
CA GLU A 124 21.21 -23.33 -20.18
C GLU A 124 20.44 -24.63 -19.87
N GLU A 125 19.44 -24.58 -18.98
CA GLU A 125 18.59 -25.76 -18.68
C GLU A 125 17.80 -26.27 -19.90
N HIS A 126 17.47 -25.42 -20.88
CA HIS A 126 16.74 -25.84 -22.08
C HIS A 126 17.63 -26.37 -23.22
N ASN A 127 18.95 -26.21 -23.12
CA ASN A 127 19.92 -26.68 -24.12
C ASN A 127 20.57 -28.02 -23.75
N ASP A 128 20.45 -28.46 -22.50
CA ASP A 128 21.02 -29.74 -22.02
C ASP A 128 20.04 -30.92 -22.15
N ASP A 129 18.81 -30.67 -22.62
CA ASP A 129 17.73 -31.66 -22.85
C ASP A 129 17.57 -32.10 -24.34
N GLU A 130 18.45 -31.68 -25.26
CA GLU A 130 18.54 -32.17 -26.67
C GLU A 130 19.73 -33.11 -26.92
#